data_AF-A0AAW1S363-F1
#
_entry.id   AF-A0AAW1S363-F1
#
_cell.length_a   1.000
_cell.length_b   1.000
_cell.length_c   1.000
_cell.angle_alpha   90.00
_cell.angle_beta   90.00
_cell.angle_gamma   90.00
#
_symmetry.space_group_name_H-M   'P 1'
#
loop_
_entity.id
_entity.type
_entity.pdbx_description
1 polymer ?
#
loop_
_entity_poly.entity_id
_entity_poly.type
_entity_poly.pdbx_seq_one_letter_code
_entity_poly.pdbx_strand_id
1 'polypeptide(L)'
;MLRSQQTHSAARRDVLNWGGASLAASLWLQSLPAQASKLPPVFDRAWESIGGGPADLFFPEDFMGMWEVSSTLTKVETPLGPEYIVDPQSVQRALDQDLNREQHYPAAFRRNKGGKVIIDRAFNTAKLISMYNPDAGSMDRISWNPDDPNLLKIFLPGGSNVLARVVRRSEDRKGADRLDTSEFFQQIFEKPDSPEPRVKASQCFTKYKWRSEASSQGGPAIVATQVVSDYLTAYDGEGLSIRAQNRPVTIYTYKMAFRRIKDGQGLSI
;
A
#
# COMPACT_ATOMS: atom_id res chain seq x y z
N MET A 1 50.21 -14.12 -34.17
CA MET A 1 50.07 -14.78 -32.85
C MET A 1 50.16 -13.68 -31.80
N LEU A 2 49.31 -13.59 -30.77
CA LEU A 2 48.11 -14.36 -30.42
C LEU A 2 47.11 -13.42 -29.69
N ARG A 3 45.80 -13.70 -29.73
CA ARG A 3 44.76 -12.91 -29.05
C ARG A 3 44.64 -13.30 -27.57
N SER A 4 44.13 -12.36 -26.76
CA SER A 4 43.37 -12.58 -25.51
C SER A 4 44.17 -13.10 -24.29
N GLN A 5 43.77 -12.92 -23.03
CA GLN A 5 42.55 -12.35 -22.45
C GLN A 5 42.92 -11.38 -21.30
N GLN A 6 42.18 -10.26 -21.13
CA GLN A 6 42.15 -9.51 -19.87
C GLN A 6 40.93 -9.97 -19.07
N THR A 7 41.15 -10.77 -18.03
CA THR A 7 40.12 -11.20 -17.08
C THR A 7 39.98 -10.19 -15.94
N HIS A 8 39.28 -9.08 -16.20
CA HIS A 8 38.85 -8.18 -15.12
C HIS A 8 37.66 -8.78 -14.37
N SER A 9 37.97 -9.53 -13.31
CA SER A 9 37.02 -9.92 -12.28
C SER A 9 36.82 -8.80 -11.25
N ALA A 10 35.70 -8.86 -10.53
CA ALA A 10 35.34 -8.07 -9.34
C ALA A 10 35.04 -6.56 -9.54
N ALA A 11 33.82 -6.28 -9.99
CA ALA A 11 33.10 -5.05 -9.65
C ALA A 11 31.57 -5.29 -9.54
N ARG A 12 31.12 -6.02 -8.51
CA ARG A 12 29.69 -6.04 -8.12
C ARG A 12 29.46 -5.02 -7.00
N ARG A 13 28.97 -3.84 -7.37
CA ARG A 13 28.45 -2.80 -6.46
C ARG A 13 27.25 -2.10 -7.11
N ASP A 14 26.23 -2.88 -7.44
CA ASP A 14 24.96 -2.34 -7.95
C ASP A 14 24.08 -1.91 -6.78
N VAL A 15 24.14 -0.62 -6.45
CA VAL A 15 23.20 0.04 -5.53
C VAL A 15 21.98 0.47 -6.34
N LEU A 16 20.88 -0.28 -6.26
CA LEU A 16 19.63 0.05 -6.95
C LEU A 16 18.55 0.53 -5.96
N ASN A 17 18.29 1.84 -5.97
CA ASN A 17 17.30 2.51 -5.11
C ASN A 17 15.97 2.70 -5.87
N TRP A 18 14.97 1.84 -5.66
CA TRP A 18 13.66 1.97 -6.32
C TRP A 18 12.49 1.52 -5.41
N GLY A 19 11.32 2.12 -5.59
CA GLY A 19 10.13 1.85 -4.79
C GLY A 19 8.95 2.71 -5.25
N GLY A 20 7.76 2.51 -4.65
CA GLY A 20 6.57 3.32 -4.90
C GLY A 20 5.25 2.60 -4.67
N ALA A 21 4.15 3.33 -4.84
CA ALA A 21 2.95 3.31 -3.99
C ALA A 21 1.90 2.21 -4.20
N SER A 22 0.98 1.97 -3.26
CA SER A 22 0.83 2.57 -1.92
C SER A 22 1.22 1.63 -0.77
N LEU A 23 0.63 0.43 -0.64
CA LEU A 23 1.20 -0.64 0.21
C LEU A 23 2.68 -0.92 -0.15
N ALA A 24 3.00 -0.75 -1.44
CA ALA A 24 4.33 -0.89 -2.01
C ALA A 24 5.28 0.31 -1.74
N ALA A 25 4.78 1.54 -1.46
CA ALA A 25 5.64 2.71 -1.19
C ALA A 25 6.38 2.59 0.14
N SER A 26 5.92 1.70 1.01
CA SER A 26 6.49 1.46 2.33
C SER A 26 7.51 0.31 2.37
N LEU A 27 7.70 -0.45 1.28
CA LEU A 27 8.42 -1.73 1.32
C LEU A 27 9.95 -1.65 1.33
N TRP A 28 10.54 -0.48 1.06
CA TRP A 28 11.99 -0.36 0.85
C TRP A 28 12.57 0.76 1.70
N LEU A 29 13.46 0.39 2.63
CA LEU A 29 14.11 1.32 3.55
C LEU A 29 15.49 0.79 3.93
N GLN A 30 16.51 1.63 3.74
CA GLN A 30 17.83 1.45 4.33
C GLN A 30 17.77 1.66 5.86
N SER A 31 18.84 1.27 6.54
CA SER A 31 18.92 1.21 8.00
C SER A 31 19.12 2.57 8.67
N LEU A 32 18.26 2.89 9.63
CA LEU A 32 18.62 3.64 10.84
C LEU A 32 18.33 2.76 12.06
N PRO A 33 19.10 2.86 13.15
CA PRO A 33 18.82 2.11 14.37
C PRO A 33 17.57 2.66 15.06
N ALA A 34 16.51 1.85 15.14
CA ALA A 34 15.45 2.04 16.11
C ALA A 34 15.89 1.51 17.49
N GLN A 35 15.02 1.62 18.49
CA GLN A 35 15.19 0.95 19.78
C GLN A 35 13.94 0.12 20.10
N ALA A 36 14.14 -1.11 20.58
CA ALA A 36 13.07 -2.08 20.81
C ALA A 36 12.03 -1.67 21.86
N SER A 37 10.82 -2.20 21.68
CA SER A 37 9.94 -2.52 22.82
C SER A 37 9.22 -3.86 22.60
N LYS A 38 9.04 -4.60 23.70
CA LYS A 38 8.43 -5.94 23.75
C LYS A 38 6.95 -5.82 24.10
N LEU A 39 6.04 -6.03 23.15
CA LEU A 39 4.60 -6.09 23.42
C LEU A 39 4.11 -7.55 23.44
N PRO A 40 3.45 -8.01 24.52
CA PRO A 40 2.93 -9.38 24.61
C PRO A 40 1.56 -9.56 23.90
N PRO A 41 1.20 -10.78 23.46
CA PRO A 41 0.00 -11.05 22.64
C PRO A 41 -1.36 -10.67 23.25
N VAL A 42 -1.41 -10.34 24.54
CA VAL A 42 -2.64 -9.88 25.22
C VAL A 42 -3.08 -8.48 24.77
N PHE A 43 -2.17 -7.64 24.26
CA PHE A 43 -2.52 -6.34 23.71
C PHE A 43 -3.28 -6.43 22.38
N ASP A 44 -3.16 -7.54 21.64
CA ASP A 44 -3.82 -7.69 20.34
C ASP A 44 -5.35 -7.77 20.44
N ARG A 45 -5.87 -8.48 21.46
CA ARG A 45 -7.32 -8.62 21.70
C ARG A 45 -7.95 -7.35 22.28
N ALA A 46 -7.15 -6.55 23.00
CA ALA A 46 -7.62 -5.29 23.58
C ALA A 46 -7.85 -4.22 22.49
N TRP A 47 -7.12 -4.25 21.38
CA TRP A 47 -7.34 -3.33 20.26
C TRP A 47 -8.49 -3.75 19.34
N GLU A 48 -8.68 -5.04 19.10
CA GLU A 48 -9.78 -5.57 18.28
C GLU A 48 -11.18 -5.28 18.87
N SER A 49 -11.28 -5.22 20.21
CA SER A 49 -12.56 -4.98 20.91
C SER A 49 -12.99 -3.50 20.98
N ILE A 50 -12.11 -2.55 20.60
CA ILE A 50 -12.38 -1.10 20.66
C ILE A 50 -12.74 -0.53 19.26
N GLY A 51 -12.34 -1.21 18.19
CA GLY A 51 -12.53 -0.76 16.80
C GLY A 51 -13.90 -1.12 16.20
N GLY A 52 -14.99 -0.49 16.66
CA GLY A 52 -16.36 -0.71 16.18
C GLY A 52 -16.67 -0.29 14.73
N GLY A 53 -15.95 -0.83 13.75
CA GLY A 53 -16.19 -0.69 12.31
C GLY A 53 -16.60 -2.02 11.66
N PRO A 54 -16.86 -2.04 10.33
CA PRO A 54 -17.23 -3.26 9.63
C PRO A 54 -16.05 -4.25 9.51
N ALA A 55 -16.38 -5.53 9.30
CA ALA A 55 -15.39 -6.61 9.18
C ALA A 55 -14.52 -6.50 7.92
N ASP A 56 -15.02 -5.89 6.84
CA ASP A 56 -14.27 -5.43 5.67
C ASP A 56 -14.90 -4.12 5.14
N LEU A 57 -14.29 -3.50 4.12
CA LEU A 57 -14.92 -2.52 3.26
C LEU A 57 -15.73 -3.21 2.16
N PHE A 58 -16.99 -2.83 1.98
CA PHE A 58 -17.88 -3.43 0.99
C PHE A 58 -18.21 -2.48 -0.16
N PHE A 59 -18.03 -2.99 -1.38
CA PHE A 59 -18.18 -2.21 -2.61
C PHE A 59 -19.51 -2.52 -3.32
N PRO A 60 -20.03 -1.59 -4.13
CA PRO A 60 -21.16 -1.88 -5.02
C PRO A 60 -20.79 -2.95 -6.07
N GLU A 61 -21.80 -3.60 -6.63
CA GLU A 61 -21.63 -4.57 -7.72
C GLU A 61 -20.92 -3.98 -8.94
N ASP A 62 -21.10 -2.69 -9.21
CA ASP A 62 -20.40 -1.96 -10.28
C ASP A 62 -18.86 -2.08 -10.21
N PHE A 63 -18.29 -2.37 -9.03
CA PHE A 63 -16.85 -2.48 -8.83
C PHE A 63 -16.29 -3.89 -9.12
N MET A 64 -17.14 -4.93 -9.13
CA MET A 64 -16.71 -6.32 -9.27
C MET A 64 -15.86 -6.54 -10.54
N GLY A 65 -14.79 -7.34 -10.45
CA GLY A 65 -13.90 -7.67 -11.57
C GLY A 65 -12.62 -6.83 -11.63
N MET A 66 -11.95 -6.86 -12.79
CA MET A 66 -10.65 -6.21 -13.02
C MET A 66 -10.75 -4.85 -13.73
N TRP A 67 -9.84 -3.96 -13.36
CA TRP A 67 -9.76 -2.57 -13.79
C TRP A 67 -8.34 -2.19 -14.14
N GLU A 68 -8.17 -1.48 -15.25
CA GLU A 68 -6.96 -0.72 -15.54
C GLU A 68 -7.06 0.62 -14.80
N VAL A 69 -6.12 0.88 -13.91
CA VAL A 69 -6.11 2.04 -13.02
C VAL A 69 -5.04 3.02 -13.48
N SER A 70 -5.48 4.13 -14.08
CA SER A 70 -4.66 5.33 -14.16
C SER A 70 -4.63 5.97 -12.77
N SER A 71 -3.43 6.28 -12.27
CA SER A 71 -3.20 6.92 -10.98
C SER A 71 -2.11 7.99 -11.11
N THR A 72 -2.36 9.18 -10.58
CA THR A 72 -1.38 10.28 -10.54
C THR A 72 -1.21 10.74 -9.10
N LEU A 73 0.03 10.75 -8.60
CA LEU A 73 0.35 11.47 -7.37
C LEU A 73 0.29 12.97 -7.66
N THR A 74 -0.66 13.67 -7.06
CA THR A 74 -0.92 15.10 -7.32
C THR A 74 -0.40 16.03 -6.23
N LYS A 75 -0.11 15.49 -5.04
CA LYS A 75 0.36 16.28 -3.90
C LYS A 75 1.13 15.40 -2.92
N VAL A 76 2.23 15.92 -2.40
CA VAL A 76 2.95 15.40 -1.23
C VAL A 76 3.00 16.53 -0.21
N GLU A 77 2.69 16.25 1.05
CA GLU A 77 2.72 17.21 2.15
C GLU A 77 3.44 16.63 3.35
N THR A 78 4.14 17.47 4.11
CA THR A 78 4.84 17.11 5.34
C THR A 78 4.39 18.05 6.47
N PRO A 79 3.15 17.90 6.98
CA PRO A 79 2.46 18.97 7.71
C PRO A 79 3.12 19.43 9.01
N LEU A 80 4.02 18.61 9.57
CA LEU A 80 4.73 18.91 10.81
C LEU A 80 6.19 19.34 10.62
N GLY A 81 6.70 19.35 9.39
CA GLY A 81 8.11 19.64 9.07
C GLY A 81 8.94 18.38 8.74
N PRO A 82 10.14 18.56 8.15
CA PRO A 82 10.99 17.47 7.68
C PRO A 82 11.50 16.56 8.80
N GLU A 83 11.63 17.06 10.03
CA GLU A 83 12.09 16.33 11.20
C GLU A 83 11.08 15.29 11.73
N TYR A 84 9.85 15.31 11.21
CA TYR A 84 8.80 14.32 11.52
C TYR A 84 8.65 13.24 10.45
N ILE A 85 9.42 13.30 9.34
CA ILE A 85 9.30 12.33 8.25
C ILE A 85 9.90 10.98 8.66
N VAL A 86 9.06 9.96 8.81
CA VAL A 86 9.45 8.56 9.10
C VAL A 86 10.36 7.95 8.02
N ASP A 87 10.13 8.32 6.76
CA ASP A 87 10.85 7.77 5.61
C ASP A 87 11.23 8.88 4.60
N PRO A 88 12.35 9.60 4.84
CA PRO A 88 12.80 10.68 3.96
C PRO A 88 13.15 10.18 2.54
N GLN A 89 13.59 8.93 2.40
CA GLN A 89 13.94 8.35 1.10
C GLN A 89 12.68 8.14 0.24
N SER A 90 11.60 7.59 0.83
CA SER A 90 10.34 7.40 0.11
C SER A 90 9.65 8.72 -0.23
N VAL A 91 9.73 9.74 0.64
CA VAL A 91 9.26 11.10 0.35
C VAL A 91 10.03 11.75 -0.79
N GLN A 92 11.37 11.74 -0.74
CA GLN A 92 12.21 12.34 -1.79
C GLN A 92 11.95 11.69 -3.15
N ARG A 93 11.90 10.34 -3.18
CA ARG A 93 11.54 9.57 -4.37
C ARG A 93 10.14 9.92 -4.89
N ALA A 94 9.15 10.09 -4.00
CA ALA A 94 7.80 10.49 -4.41
C ALA A 94 7.77 11.88 -5.05
N LEU A 95 8.56 12.84 -4.53
CA LEU A 95 8.71 14.17 -5.11
C LEU A 95 9.41 14.14 -6.48
N ASP A 96 10.50 13.39 -6.61
CA ASP A 96 11.33 13.36 -7.83
C ASP A 96 10.75 12.48 -8.95
N GLN A 97 10.13 11.36 -8.60
CA GLN A 97 9.81 10.26 -9.52
C GLN A 97 8.31 9.98 -9.70
N ASP A 98 7.47 10.23 -8.69
CA ASP A 98 6.02 9.95 -8.78
C ASP A 98 5.17 11.21 -9.04
N LEU A 99 5.57 12.36 -8.48
CA LEU A 99 4.74 13.57 -8.47
C LEU A 99 4.43 14.06 -9.89
N ASN A 100 3.15 14.28 -10.16
CA ASN A 100 2.56 14.63 -11.45
C ASN A 100 2.83 13.63 -12.59
N ARG A 101 3.27 12.40 -12.28
CA ARG A 101 3.42 11.31 -13.27
C ARG A 101 2.21 10.39 -13.20
N GLU A 102 1.63 10.09 -14.36
CA GLU A 102 0.58 9.07 -14.46
C GLU A 102 1.21 7.68 -14.49
N GLN A 103 0.67 6.80 -13.65
CA GLN A 103 1.03 5.39 -13.54
C GLN A 103 -0.19 4.55 -13.91
N HIS A 104 0.05 3.39 -14.52
CA HIS A 104 -0.98 2.45 -14.97
C HIS A 104 -0.72 1.09 -14.34
N TYR A 105 -1.75 0.47 -13.76
CA TYR A 105 -1.70 -0.86 -13.18
C TYR A 105 -3.08 -1.52 -13.10
N PRO A 106 -3.15 -2.86 -13.22
CA PRO A 106 -4.39 -3.58 -12.99
C PRO A 106 -4.72 -3.67 -11.49
N ALA A 107 -5.99 -3.47 -11.15
CA ALA A 107 -6.56 -3.72 -9.83
C ALA A 107 -7.85 -4.55 -9.95
N ALA A 108 -8.12 -5.39 -8.96
CA ALA A 108 -9.26 -6.29 -8.92
C ALA A 108 -10.13 -6.09 -7.67
N PHE A 109 -11.42 -6.32 -7.85
CA PHE A 109 -12.40 -6.54 -6.80
C PHE A 109 -13.03 -7.93 -7.00
N ARG A 110 -13.28 -8.63 -5.90
CA ARG A 110 -13.77 -10.01 -5.89
C ARG A 110 -14.94 -10.18 -4.94
N ARG A 111 -15.64 -11.31 -5.03
CA ARG A 111 -16.54 -11.74 -3.94
C ARG A 111 -15.76 -12.50 -2.86
N ASN A 112 -16.16 -12.29 -1.61
CA ASN A 112 -15.87 -13.21 -0.50
C ASN A 112 -16.91 -14.36 -0.46
N LYS A 113 -16.78 -15.33 0.46
CA LYS A 113 -17.75 -16.43 0.60
C LYS A 113 -19.16 -15.95 0.98
N GLY A 114 -19.26 -14.80 1.64
CA GLY A 114 -20.53 -14.12 1.92
C GLY A 114 -21.16 -13.40 0.71
N GLY A 115 -20.58 -13.54 -0.48
CA GLY A 115 -21.05 -12.93 -1.72
C GLY A 115 -20.83 -11.42 -1.82
N LYS A 116 -20.20 -10.78 -0.82
CA LYS A 116 -19.96 -9.33 -0.81
C LYS A 116 -18.76 -8.98 -1.69
N VAL A 117 -18.85 -7.88 -2.44
CA VAL A 117 -17.74 -7.36 -3.25
C VAL A 117 -16.74 -6.65 -2.33
N ILE A 118 -15.49 -7.08 -2.39
CA ILE A 118 -14.35 -6.58 -1.62
C ILE A 118 -13.17 -6.30 -2.55
N ILE A 119 -12.20 -5.51 -2.08
CA ILE A 119 -10.90 -5.36 -2.75
C ILE A 119 -10.14 -6.69 -2.72
N ASP A 120 -9.59 -7.15 -3.85
CA ASP A 120 -8.59 -8.23 -3.81
C ASP A 120 -7.25 -7.64 -3.35
N ARG A 121 -7.00 -7.71 -2.04
CA ARG A 121 -5.80 -7.12 -1.45
C ARG A 121 -4.53 -7.84 -1.87
N ALA A 122 -4.58 -9.15 -2.12
CA ALA A 122 -3.42 -9.90 -2.58
C ALA A 122 -3.03 -9.46 -4.01
N PHE A 123 -3.99 -9.51 -4.95
CA PHE A 123 -3.76 -9.10 -6.33
C PHE A 123 -3.30 -7.64 -6.42
N ASN A 124 -4.02 -6.73 -5.78
CA ASN A 124 -3.71 -5.30 -5.86
C ASN A 124 -2.34 -5.00 -5.24
N THR A 125 -1.99 -5.64 -4.12
CA THR A 125 -0.66 -5.48 -3.52
C THR A 125 0.42 -6.04 -4.43
N ALA A 126 0.25 -7.25 -4.99
CA ALA A 126 1.22 -7.83 -5.90
C ALA A 126 1.51 -6.92 -7.10
N LYS A 127 0.46 -6.39 -7.75
CA LYS A 127 0.58 -5.51 -8.93
C LYS A 127 1.21 -4.16 -8.61
N LEU A 128 0.86 -3.56 -7.48
CA LEU A 128 1.53 -2.34 -7.00
C LEU A 128 3.02 -2.60 -6.70
N ILE A 129 3.40 -3.77 -6.17
CA ILE A 129 4.81 -4.13 -6.01
C ILE A 129 5.48 -4.31 -7.37
N SER A 130 4.84 -4.99 -8.33
CA SER A 130 5.41 -5.27 -9.67
C SER A 130 5.84 -4.00 -10.40
N MET A 131 5.14 -2.88 -10.21
CA MET A 131 5.47 -1.59 -10.83
C MET A 131 6.87 -1.07 -10.49
N TYR A 132 7.38 -1.42 -9.31
CA TYR A 132 8.64 -0.88 -8.78
C TYR A 132 9.70 -1.97 -8.54
N ASN A 133 9.27 -3.21 -8.39
CA ASN A 133 10.11 -4.39 -8.35
C ASN A 133 9.34 -5.57 -8.98
N PRO A 134 9.46 -5.79 -10.30
CA PRO A 134 8.78 -6.87 -11.02
C PRO A 134 8.99 -8.25 -10.39
N ASP A 135 10.21 -8.54 -9.92
CA ASP A 135 10.60 -9.83 -9.35
C ASP A 135 10.03 -10.07 -7.94
N ALA A 136 9.65 -9.00 -7.22
CA ALA A 136 9.02 -9.10 -5.90
C ALA A 136 7.48 -9.08 -5.97
N GLY A 137 6.90 -8.60 -7.06
CA GLY A 137 5.46 -8.39 -7.22
C GLY A 137 4.69 -9.62 -7.69
N SER A 138 4.81 -10.75 -6.99
CA SER A 138 4.18 -12.02 -7.36
C SER A 138 3.22 -12.54 -6.27
N MET A 139 2.15 -13.20 -6.69
CA MET A 139 1.04 -13.64 -5.84
C MET A 139 1.40 -14.77 -4.87
N ASP A 140 2.30 -15.67 -5.26
CA ASP A 140 2.86 -16.72 -4.40
C ASP A 140 3.59 -16.16 -3.17
N ARG A 141 4.02 -14.89 -3.25
CA ARG A 141 4.70 -14.16 -2.17
C ARG A 141 3.73 -13.46 -1.22
N ILE A 142 2.41 -13.56 -1.43
CA ILE A 142 1.40 -12.88 -0.61
C ILE A 142 0.40 -13.89 -0.03
N SER A 143 0.25 -13.87 1.29
CA SER A 143 -0.77 -14.63 2.02
C SER A 143 -1.80 -13.68 2.60
N TRP A 144 -3.06 -13.86 2.20
CA TRP A 144 -4.22 -13.07 2.61
C TRP A 144 -5.49 -13.92 2.50
N ASN A 145 -6.46 -13.70 3.38
CA ASN A 145 -7.75 -14.40 3.36
C ASN A 145 -8.88 -13.41 3.01
N PRO A 146 -9.64 -13.61 1.91
CA PRO A 146 -10.78 -12.75 1.58
C PRO A 146 -11.95 -12.83 2.57
N ASP A 147 -11.98 -13.82 3.46
CA ASP A 147 -12.99 -13.94 4.52
C ASP A 147 -12.47 -13.53 5.92
N ASP A 148 -11.16 -13.29 6.06
CA ASP A 148 -10.54 -12.63 7.23
C ASP A 148 -9.52 -11.60 6.71
N PRO A 149 -10.01 -10.42 6.30
CA PRO A 149 -9.25 -9.48 5.49
C PRO A 149 -8.21 -8.69 6.30
N ASN A 150 -8.17 -8.86 7.62
CA ASN A 150 -7.45 -7.99 8.54
C ASN A 150 -5.94 -8.19 8.51
N LEU A 151 -5.45 -9.33 8.01
CA LEU A 151 -4.04 -9.69 7.96
C LEU A 151 -3.61 -10.03 6.53
N LEU A 152 -2.61 -9.30 6.02
CA LEU A 152 -1.94 -9.58 4.76
C LEU A 152 -0.43 -9.71 5.03
N LYS A 153 0.16 -10.84 4.64
CA LYS A 153 1.60 -11.13 4.78
C LYS A 153 2.27 -11.10 3.41
N ILE A 154 3.37 -10.36 3.30
CA ILE A 154 4.19 -10.26 2.10
C ILE A 154 5.57 -10.83 2.41
N PHE A 155 6.01 -11.81 1.63
CA PHE A 155 7.36 -12.39 1.74
C PHE A 155 8.28 -11.70 0.72
N LEU A 156 9.25 -10.92 1.18
CA LEU A 156 10.19 -10.22 0.30
C LEU A 156 11.40 -11.10 -0.06
N PRO A 157 12.07 -10.86 -1.20
CA PRO A 157 13.37 -11.48 -1.50
C PRO A 157 14.38 -11.28 -0.36
N GLY A 158 15.27 -12.24 -0.14
CA GLY A 158 16.25 -12.18 0.96
C GLY A 158 15.67 -12.47 2.35
N GLY A 159 14.49 -13.11 2.45
CA GLY A 159 13.95 -13.62 3.72
C GLY A 159 13.29 -12.57 4.63
N SER A 160 13.26 -11.30 4.22
CA SER A 160 12.48 -10.27 4.91
C SER A 160 10.98 -10.52 4.69
N ASN A 161 10.14 -10.10 5.64
CA ASN A 161 8.69 -10.17 5.50
C ASN A 161 8.02 -8.88 5.99
N VAL A 162 6.78 -8.67 5.52
CA VAL A 162 5.94 -7.55 5.94
C VAL A 162 4.56 -8.04 6.31
N LEU A 163 4.17 -7.81 7.57
CA LEU A 163 2.82 -8.04 8.05
C LEU A 163 2.05 -6.71 8.02
N ALA A 164 1.08 -6.60 7.11
CA ALA A 164 0.09 -5.53 7.10
C ALA A 164 -1.14 -5.96 7.90
N ARG A 165 -1.48 -5.23 8.96
CA ARG A 165 -2.68 -5.44 9.78
C ARG A 165 -3.61 -4.23 9.72
N VAL A 166 -4.84 -4.42 9.27
CA VAL A 166 -5.89 -3.39 9.42
C VAL A 166 -6.39 -3.41 10.85
N VAL A 167 -6.40 -2.25 11.50
CA VAL A 167 -6.82 -2.12 12.92
C VAL A 167 -8.15 -1.38 13.08
N ARG A 168 -8.50 -0.50 12.14
CA ARG A 168 -9.79 0.21 12.10
C ARG A 168 -10.18 0.47 10.65
N ARG A 169 -11.48 0.47 10.35
CA ARG A 169 -12.02 0.89 9.05
C ARG A 169 -13.39 1.55 9.17
N SER A 170 -13.77 2.32 8.16
CA SER A 170 -15.09 2.94 8.02
C SER A 170 -15.50 3.06 6.56
N GLU A 171 -16.80 3.00 6.30
CA GLU A 171 -17.40 3.27 5.00
C GLU A 171 -18.60 4.21 5.17
N ASP A 172 -18.79 5.13 4.22
CA ASP A 172 -19.85 6.14 4.23
C ASP A 172 -20.40 6.30 2.80
N ARG A 173 -21.58 5.74 2.55
CA ARG A 173 -22.23 5.71 1.24
C ARG A 173 -23.08 6.97 1.02
N LYS A 174 -22.72 7.74 -0.01
CA LYS A 174 -23.31 9.06 -0.29
C LYS A 174 -24.22 8.99 -1.52
N GLY A 175 -25.41 8.42 -1.33
CA GLY A 175 -26.37 8.17 -2.40
C GLY A 175 -26.01 6.94 -3.24
N ALA A 176 -26.40 6.97 -4.52
CA ALA A 176 -26.28 5.81 -5.42
C ALA A 176 -24.92 5.71 -6.12
N ASP A 177 -24.15 6.80 -6.23
CA ASP A 177 -22.96 6.91 -7.09
C ASP A 177 -21.66 7.27 -6.35
N ARG A 178 -21.67 7.32 -5.01
CA ARG A 178 -20.50 7.72 -4.19
C ARG A 178 -20.33 6.89 -2.92
N LEU A 179 -19.06 6.71 -2.55
CA LEU A 179 -18.62 5.96 -1.38
C LEU A 179 -17.32 6.59 -0.89
N ASP A 180 -17.28 6.99 0.38
CA ASP A 180 -16.04 7.34 1.06
C ASP A 180 -15.63 6.12 1.91
N THR A 181 -14.37 5.68 1.82
CA THR A 181 -13.82 4.59 2.63
C THR A 181 -12.60 5.06 3.41
N SER A 182 -12.34 4.43 4.56
CA SER A 182 -11.06 4.54 5.25
C SER A 182 -10.61 3.22 5.85
N GLU A 183 -9.32 2.91 5.74
CA GLU A 183 -8.65 1.88 6.55
C GLU A 183 -7.44 2.50 7.25
N PHE A 184 -7.33 2.29 8.55
CA PHE A 184 -6.11 2.53 9.32
C PHE A 184 -5.42 1.20 9.55
N PHE A 185 -4.15 1.12 9.17
CA PHE A 185 -3.38 -0.12 9.19
C PHE A 185 -1.95 0.11 9.71
N GLN A 186 -1.37 -0.97 10.23
CA GLN A 186 0.03 -1.03 10.62
C GLN A 186 0.78 -1.94 9.66
N GLN A 187 2.03 -1.60 9.35
CA GLN A 187 2.94 -2.44 8.59
C GLN A 187 4.15 -2.75 9.47
N ILE A 188 4.32 -4.02 9.82
CA ILE A 188 5.46 -4.53 10.60
C ILE A 188 6.45 -5.12 9.61
N PHE A 189 7.69 -4.63 9.62
CA PHE A 189 8.77 -5.03 8.72
C PHE A 189 9.80 -5.85 9.50
N GLU A 190 9.88 -7.14 9.17
CA GLU A 190 10.84 -8.07 9.76
C GLU A 190 11.97 -8.33 8.75
N LYS A 191 13.23 -8.29 9.21
CA LYS A 191 14.43 -8.59 8.40
C LYS A 191 15.25 -9.66 9.12
N PRO A 192 15.84 -10.65 8.42
CA PRO A 192 16.64 -11.70 9.07
C PRO A 192 17.79 -11.16 9.93
N ASP A 193 18.43 -10.09 9.46
CA ASP A 193 19.62 -9.49 10.08
C ASP A 193 19.28 -8.36 11.09
N SER A 194 18.00 -8.16 11.43
CA SER A 194 17.55 -7.15 12.41
C SER A 194 16.69 -7.80 13.49
N PRO A 195 17.13 -7.84 14.77
CA PRO A 195 16.32 -8.37 15.86
C PRO A 195 15.12 -7.45 16.20
N GLU A 196 15.13 -6.21 15.71
CA GLU A 196 14.06 -5.24 15.93
C GLU A 196 13.24 -5.06 14.64
N PRO A 197 11.91 -5.27 14.68
CA PRO A 197 11.03 -4.98 13.56
C PRO A 197 10.73 -3.47 13.50
N ARG A 198 10.70 -2.89 12.30
CA ARG A 198 10.17 -1.53 12.12
C ARG A 198 8.65 -1.60 12.04
N VAL A 199 7.95 -0.66 12.66
CA VAL A 199 6.49 -0.50 12.49
C VAL A 199 6.21 0.83 11.80
N LYS A 200 5.39 0.83 10.74
CA LYS A 200 4.73 2.04 10.22
C LYS A 200 3.24 1.99 10.59
N ALA A 201 2.64 3.15 10.82
CA ALA A 201 1.19 3.32 10.90
C ALA A 201 0.71 4.27 9.80
N SER A 202 -0.32 3.87 9.06
CA SER A 202 -0.84 4.63 7.93
C SER A 202 -2.37 4.57 7.87
N GLN A 203 -2.98 5.65 7.36
CA GLN A 203 -4.38 5.70 6.99
C GLN A 203 -4.49 5.82 5.47
N CYS A 204 -5.24 4.92 4.84
CA CYS A 204 -5.76 5.13 3.49
C CYS A 204 -7.20 5.64 3.60
N PHE A 205 -7.49 6.78 2.98
CA PHE A 205 -8.83 7.33 2.85
C PHE A 205 -9.13 7.57 1.38
N THR A 206 -10.21 6.99 0.85
CA THR A 206 -10.54 7.10 -0.58
C THR A 206 -11.98 7.57 -0.78
N LYS A 207 -12.15 8.62 -1.58
CA LYS A 207 -13.45 9.09 -2.07
C LYS A 207 -13.68 8.57 -3.47
N TYR A 208 -14.67 7.71 -3.66
CA TYR A 208 -15.06 7.17 -4.95
C TYR A 208 -16.30 7.89 -5.50
N LYS A 209 -16.32 8.08 -6.82
CA LYS A 209 -17.53 8.32 -7.60
C LYS A 209 -17.55 7.36 -8.78
N TRP A 210 -18.68 6.71 -9.06
CA TRP A 210 -18.81 5.81 -10.20
C TRP A 210 -20.06 6.07 -11.04
N ARG A 211 -20.17 5.33 -12.13
CA ARG A 211 -21.30 5.25 -13.06
C ARG A 211 -21.28 3.86 -13.69
N SER A 212 -22.42 3.39 -14.19
CA SER A 212 -22.44 2.14 -14.97
C SER A 212 -21.57 2.28 -16.23
N GLU A 213 -20.99 1.17 -16.70
CA GLU A 213 -20.15 1.15 -17.89
C GLU A 213 -20.89 1.55 -19.17
N ALA A 214 -22.17 1.17 -19.28
CA ALA A 214 -23.05 1.67 -20.34
C ALA A 214 -23.11 3.21 -20.35
N SER A 215 -23.09 3.83 -19.18
CA SER A 215 -23.04 5.29 -19.00
C SER A 215 -21.63 5.88 -19.10
N SER A 216 -20.57 5.06 -19.14
CA SER A 216 -19.19 5.55 -19.21
C SER A 216 -18.75 5.90 -20.62
N GLN A 217 -19.40 5.33 -21.65
CA GLN A 217 -19.16 5.57 -23.08
C GLN A 217 -17.67 5.41 -23.47
N GLY A 218 -16.98 4.43 -22.89
CA GLY A 218 -15.54 4.19 -23.09
C GLY A 218 -14.61 5.03 -22.22
N GLY A 219 -15.14 6.03 -21.50
CA GLY A 219 -14.44 6.70 -20.41
C GLY A 219 -14.35 5.84 -19.13
N PRO A 220 -13.65 6.32 -18.09
CA PRO A 220 -13.56 5.61 -16.82
C PRO A 220 -14.95 5.42 -16.18
N ALA A 221 -15.20 4.25 -15.60
CA ALA A 221 -16.46 3.96 -14.91
C ALA A 221 -16.39 4.40 -13.43
N ILE A 222 -15.21 4.29 -12.81
CA ILE A 222 -14.95 4.77 -11.44
C ILE A 222 -13.86 5.83 -11.51
N VAL A 223 -14.02 6.92 -10.76
CA VAL A 223 -12.96 7.88 -10.45
C VAL A 223 -12.81 8.00 -8.95
N ALA A 224 -11.59 8.21 -8.47
CA ALA A 224 -11.32 8.33 -7.05
C ALA A 224 -10.31 9.44 -6.72
N THR A 225 -10.40 9.93 -5.48
CA THR A 225 -9.31 10.66 -4.82
C THR A 225 -8.91 9.85 -3.60
N GLN A 226 -7.68 9.36 -3.58
CA GLN A 226 -7.10 8.63 -2.46
C GLN A 226 -6.10 9.52 -1.73
N VAL A 227 -6.17 9.52 -0.41
CA VAL A 227 -5.25 10.20 0.49
C VAL A 227 -4.62 9.14 1.37
N VAL A 228 -3.30 8.99 1.28
CA VAL A 228 -2.51 8.11 2.16
C VAL A 228 -1.77 8.99 3.15
N SER A 229 -1.99 8.77 4.44
CA SER A 229 -1.39 9.55 5.52
C SER A 229 -0.55 8.65 6.41
N ASP A 230 0.73 8.95 6.56
CA ASP A 230 1.63 8.25 7.48
C ASP A 230 1.66 8.96 8.85
N TYR A 231 1.79 8.19 9.93
CA TYR A 231 1.79 8.64 11.32
C TYR A 231 3.01 8.10 12.05
N LEU A 232 3.49 8.84 13.06
CA LEU A 232 4.47 8.31 14.00
C LEU A 232 3.86 7.19 14.84
N THR A 233 4.69 6.21 15.16
CA THR A 233 4.43 5.11 16.09
C THR A 233 5.23 5.30 17.38
N ALA A 234 5.12 4.38 18.34
CA ALA A 234 6.00 4.40 19.51
C ALA A 234 7.49 4.15 19.15
N TYR A 235 7.77 3.55 18.00
CA TYR A 235 9.11 3.16 17.54
C TYR A 235 9.89 4.33 16.90
N ASP A 236 9.20 5.41 16.53
CA ASP A 236 9.80 6.62 15.93
C ASP A 236 10.28 7.65 16.98
N GLY A 237 10.29 7.24 18.26
CA GLY A 237 10.71 8.04 19.41
C GLY A 237 9.53 8.68 20.14
N GLU A 238 9.28 8.22 21.38
CA GLU A 238 8.14 8.63 22.22
C GLU A 238 7.93 10.16 22.27
N GLY A 239 9.01 10.93 22.47
CA GLY A 239 8.94 12.39 22.52
C GLY A 239 8.55 13.06 21.19
N LEU A 240 8.86 12.47 20.03
CA LEU A 240 8.39 12.93 18.72
C LEU A 240 6.90 12.60 18.55
N SER A 241 6.50 11.38 18.88
CA SER A 241 5.12 10.88 18.74
C SER A 241 4.13 11.66 19.63
N ILE A 242 4.52 12.02 20.85
CA ILE A 242 3.75 12.91 21.73
C ILE A 242 3.58 14.31 21.09
N ARG A 243 4.64 14.89 20.51
CA ARG A 243 4.56 16.21 19.83
C ARG A 243 3.75 16.18 18.53
N ALA A 244 3.74 15.05 17.83
CA ALA A 244 2.90 14.87 16.64
C ALA A 244 1.40 14.84 16.98
N GLN A 245 1.02 14.41 18.19
CA GLN A 245 -0.37 14.39 18.68
C GLN A 245 -1.32 13.60 17.76
N ASN A 246 -0.88 12.45 17.24
CA ASN A 246 -1.59 11.65 16.24
C ASN A 246 -2.01 12.42 14.97
N ARG A 247 -1.34 13.52 14.64
CA ARG A 247 -1.47 14.17 13.32
C ARG A 247 -0.61 13.44 12.28
N PRO A 248 -1.02 13.44 11.01
CA PRO A 248 -0.23 12.84 9.94
C PRO A 248 1.07 13.64 9.71
N VAL A 249 2.18 12.91 9.54
CA VAL A 249 3.51 13.50 9.32
C VAL A 249 3.88 13.62 7.85
N THR A 250 3.33 12.71 7.03
CA THR A 250 3.42 12.75 5.58
C THR A 250 2.06 12.43 4.98
N ILE A 251 1.63 13.18 3.95
CA ILE A 251 0.38 12.95 3.22
C ILE A 251 0.66 12.87 1.72
N TYR A 252 0.12 11.84 1.07
CA TYR A 252 0.17 11.64 -0.38
C TYR A 252 -1.27 11.70 -0.94
N THR A 253 -1.52 12.56 -1.93
CA THR A 253 -2.85 12.68 -2.57
C THR A 253 -2.80 12.19 -4.02
N TYR A 254 -3.53 11.11 -4.31
CA TYR A 254 -3.66 10.52 -5.63
C TYR A 254 -5.01 10.86 -6.27
N LYS A 255 -4.98 11.09 -7.58
CA LYS A 255 -6.17 11.10 -8.45
C LYS A 255 -6.16 9.84 -9.29
N MET A 256 -7.29 9.14 -9.36
CA MET A 256 -7.37 7.82 -9.97
C MET A 256 -8.57 7.69 -10.91
N ALA A 257 -8.41 6.94 -11.99
CA ALA A 257 -9.45 6.65 -12.98
C ALA A 257 -9.38 5.18 -13.41
N PHE A 258 -10.49 4.47 -13.26
CA PHE A 258 -10.60 3.03 -13.49
C PHE A 258 -11.38 2.76 -14.78
N ARG A 259 -10.81 1.96 -15.69
CA ARG A 259 -11.46 1.46 -16.91
C ARG A 259 -11.54 -0.06 -16.82
N ARG A 260 -12.67 -0.69 -17.16
CA ARG A 260 -12.78 -2.14 -17.06
C ARG A 260 -11.83 -2.82 -18.04
N ILE A 261 -11.07 -3.81 -17.56
CA ILE A 261 -10.34 -4.75 -18.39
C ILE A 261 -11.36 -5.78 -18.89
N LYS A 262 -11.51 -5.90 -20.21
CA LYS A 262 -12.45 -6.86 -20.82
C LYS A 262 -11.81 -8.26 -20.84
N ASP A 263 -12.63 -9.27 -20.55
CA ASP A 263 -12.23 -10.67 -20.64
C ASP A 263 -11.67 -10.97 -22.04
N GLY A 264 -10.47 -11.56 -22.09
CA GLY A 264 -9.69 -11.77 -23.32
C GLY A 264 -8.30 -11.11 -23.31
N GLN A 265 -7.98 -10.21 -22.37
CA GLN A 265 -6.65 -9.60 -22.23
C GLN A 265 -5.65 -10.40 -21.36
N GLY A 266 -5.88 -11.71 -21.16
CA GLY A 266 -4.88 -12.63 -20.60
C GLY A 266 -4.56 -12.48 -19.10
N LEU A 267 -5.24 -11.60 -18.37
CA LEU A 267 -5.14 -11.50 -16.91
C LEU A 267 -6.17 -12.43 -16.26
N SER A 268 -5.70 -13.39 -15.47
CA SER A 268 -6.52 -14.25 -14.61
C SER A 268 -6.33 -13.87 -13.13
N ILE A 269 -7.38 -14.08 -12.34
CA ILE A 269 -7.39 -13.92 -10.87
C ILE A 269 -6.96 -15.23 -10.20
#